data_AF-A0A3G1B6A3-F1
#
_entry.id   AF-A0A3G1B6A3-F1
#
_cell.length_a   1.000
_cell.length_b   1.000
_cell.length_c   1.000
_cell.angle_alpha   90.00
_cell.angle_beta   90.00
_cell.angle_gamma   90.00
#
_symmetry.space_group_name_H-M   'P 1'
#
loop_
_entity.id
_entity.type
_entity.pdbx_description
1 polymer ?
#
loop_
_entity_poly.entity_id
_entity_poly.type
_entity_poly.pdbx_seq_one_letter_code
_entity_poly.pdbx_strand_id
1 'polypeptide(L)'
;MISFDPNLSVIQRAKIGCIAGLVGGFAIFVSIFAIDLSMGSGQGSFYKIVGLAIGSSGVEATLLGMVSHMLTAALIGTVFGLGSAMHKRLDITSIKKGALAGATTGIVVFFAFFIPISVFVIMPIIQSGAITGESQILLANSDLIMISSLELHVVYGIVMGVFFGIAMQVNAKTKFTVSAEA
;
A
#
# COMPACT_ATOMS: atom_id res chain seq x y z
N MET A 1 -32.36 2.09 -12.43
CA MET A 1 -31.60 3.27 -11.95
C MET A 1 -30.99 2.86 -10.61
N ILE A 2 -29.67 2.71 -10.53
CA ILE A 2 -29.01 2.27 -9.28
C ILE A 2 -29.11 3.43 -8.28
N SER A 3 -29.90 3.23 -7.23
CA SER A 3 -30.05 4.17 -6.12
C SER A 3 -28.71 4.30 -5.39
N PHE A 4 -28.15 5.51 -5.39
CA PHE A 4 -26.98 5.88 -4.60
C PHE A 4 -27.43 6.06 -3.16
N ASP A 5 -26.89 5.26 -2.23
CA ASP A 5 -27.10 5.48 -0.81
C ASP A 5 -25.95 6.33 -0.24
N PRO A 6 -26.19 7.63 0.06
CA PRO A 6 -25.21 8.48 0.74
C PRO A 6 -24.92 8.06 2.18
N ASN A 7 -25.55 7.01 2.73
CA ASN A 7 -25.51 6.63 4.14
C ASN A 7 -24.63 5.42 4.49
N LEU A 8 -23.71 4.98 3.62
CA LEU A 8 -22.66 4.07 4.07
C LEU A 8 -21.74 4.86 5.00
N SER A 9 -21.79 4.56 6.30
CA SER A 9 -21.22 5.45 7.29
C SER A 9 -19.73 5.64 7.03
N VAL A 10 -19.22 6.85 7.30
CA VAL A 10 -17.79 7.18 7.13
C VAL A 10 -16.90 6.15 7.81
N ILE A 11 -17.34 5.62 8.96
CA ILE A 11 -16.66 4.55 9.71
C ILE A 11 -16.62 3.24 8.93
N GLN A 12 -17.70 2.83 8.27
CA GLN A 12 -17.71 1.62 7.45
C GLN A 12 -16.77 1.75 6.25
N ARG A 13 -16.75 2.91 5.58
CA ARG A 13 -15.81 3.18 4.48
C ARG A 13 -14.36 3.13 4.96
N ALA A 14 -14.06 3.70 6.13
CA ALA A 14 -12.75 3.61 6.76
C ALA A 14 -12.32 2.15 7.01
N LYS A 15 -13.21 1.32 7.57
CA LYS A 15 -12.94 -0.11 7.82
C LYS A 15 -12.69 -0.90 6.54
N ILE A 16 -13.53 -0.70 5.51
CA ILE A 16 -13.34 -1.31 4.18
C ILE A 16 -11.99 -0.86 3.60
N GLY A 17 -11.69 0.42 3.70
CA GLY A 17 -10.42 1.02 3.31
C GLY A 17 -9.22 0.36 3.99
N CYS A 18 -9.25 0.21 5.31
CA CYS A 18 -8.21 -0.45 6.08
C CYS A 18 -7.92 -1.87 5.56
N ILE A 19 -8.96 -2.69 5.38
CA ILE A 19 -8.82 -4.06 4.88
C ILE A 19 -8.28 -4.06 3.45
N ALA A 20 -8.83 -3.22 2.57
CA ALA A 20 -8.34 -3.10 1.19
C ALA A 20 -6.88 -2.65 1.12
N GLY A 21 -6.47 -1.75 2.03
CA GLY A 21 -5.08 -1.32 2.20
C GLY A 21 -4.17 -2.47 2.60
N LEU A 22 -4.58 -3.32 3.55
CA LEU A 22 -3.83 -4.53 3.91
C LEU A 22 -3.70 -5.51 2.74
N VAL A 23 -4.77 -5.71 1.96
CA VAL A 23 -4.73 -6.58 0.77
C VAL A 23 -3.75 -6.04 -0.27
N GLY A 24 -3.75 -4.73 -0.51
CA GLY A 24 -2.73 -4.08 -1.34
C GLY A 24 -1.33 -4.23 -0.76
N GLY A 25 -1.18 -4.10 0.56
CA GLY A 25 0.09 -4.29 1.27
C GLY A 25 0.65 -5.70 1.06
N PHE A 26 -0.18 -6.73 1.14
CA PHE A 26 0.21 -8.11 0.84
C PHE A 26 0.64 -8.31 -0.62
N ALA A 27 0.05 -7.57 -1.57
CA ALA A 27 0.48 -7.62 -2.96
C ALA A 27 1.93 -7.11 -3.13
N ILE A 28 2.28 -5.98 -2.51
CA ILE A 28 3.67 -5.49 -2.47
C ILE A 28 4.57 -6.47 -1.72
N PHE A 29 4.09 -6.99 -0.60
CA PHE A 29 4.86 -7.85 0.28
C PHE A 29 5.50 -9.01 -0.48
N VAL A 30 4.71 -9.74 -1.26
CA VAL A 30 5.20 -10.87 -2.06
C VAL A 30 6.18 -10.40 -3.15
N SER A 31 5.90 -9.26 -3.78
CA SER A 31 6.74 -8.76 -4.87
C SER A 31 8.14 -8.30 -4.43
N ILE A 32 8.28 -7.77 -3.21
CA ILE A 32 9.59 -7.35 -2.69
C ILE A 32 10.54 -8.55 -2.56
N PHE A 33 10.07 -9.69 -2.05
CA PHE A 33 10.90 -10.91 -1.98
C PHE A 33 11.35 -11.39 -3.37
N ALA A 34 10.50 -11.24 -4.38
CA ALA A 34 10.84 -11.61 -5.75
C ALA A 34 11.92 -10.69 -6.34
N ILE A 35 11.83 -9.37 -6.09
CA ILE A 35 12.83 -8.38 -6.53
C ILE A 35 14.16 -8.59 -5.80
N ASP A 36 14.11 -8.83 -4.48
CA ASP A 36 15.30 -9.09 -3.69
C ASP A 36 16.07 -10.29 -4.23
N LEU A 37 15.36 -11.36 -4.60
CA LEU A 37 15.92 -12.57 -5.19
C LEU A 37 16.51 -12.31 -6.58
N SER A 38 15.86 -11.50 -7.43
CA SER A 38 16.34 -11.22 -8.79
C SER A 38 17.62 -10.38 -8.80
N MET A 39 17.86 -9.58 -7.76
CA MET A 39 19.09 -8.77 -7.61
C MET A 39 20.21 -9.48 -6.85
N GLY A 40 19.95 -10.68 -6.29
CA GLY A 40 20.90 -11.39 -5.43
C GLY A 40 21.11 -10.74 -4.06
N SER A 41 20.14 -9.95 -3.60
CA SER A 41 20.15 -9.33 -2.26
C SER A 41 19.53 -10.27 -1.20
N GLY A 42 19.73 -9.95 0.07
CA GLY A 42 19.08 -10.67 1.17
C GLY A 42 17.56 -10.54 1.07
N GLN A 43 16.83 -11.62 1.33
CA GLN A 43 15.37 -11.59 1.31
C GLN A 43 14.82 -10.65 2.39
N GLY A 44 13.96 -9.72 2.00
CA GLY A 44 13.42 -8.69 2.88
C GLY A 44 14.39 -7.55 3.16
N SER A 45 15.36 -7.29 2.27
CA SER A 45 16.39 -6.24 2.44
C SER A 45 15.75 -4.88 2.69
N PHE A 46 14.69 -4.54 1.93
CA PHE A 46 13.94 -3.30 2.13
C PHE A 46 13.37 -3.19 3.56
N TYR A 47 12.68 -4.23 4.03
CA TYR A 47 12.09 -4.24 5.37
C TYR A 47 13.16 -4.17 6.46
N LYS A 48 14.29 -4.85 6.27
CA LYS A 48 15.43 -4.80 7.19
C LYS A 48 15.97 -3.38 7.33
N ILE A 49 16.13 -2.62 6.23
CA ILE A 49 16.58 -1.22 6.29
C ILE A 49 15.60 -0.37 7.11
N VAL A 50 14.30 -0.54 6.88
CA VAL A 50 13.26 0.17 7.65
C VAL A 50 13.35 -0.17 9.14
N GLY A 51 13.57 -1.45 9.48
CA GLY A 51 13.79 -1.90 10.86
C GLY A 51 15.06 -1.34 11.51
N LEU A 52 16.14 -1.20 10.74
CA LEU A 52 17.38 -0.57 11.21
C LEU A 52 17.14 0.92 11.51
N ALA A 53 16.34 1.61 10.70
CA ALA A 53 16.01 3.03 10.89
C ALA A 53 15.27 3.30 12.22
N ILE A 54 14.56 2.32 12.76
CA ILE A 54 13.85 2.39 14.05
C ILE A 54 14.65 1.79 15.21
N GLY A 55 15.93 1.45 14.99
CA GLY A 55 16.86 1.00 16.03
C GLY A 55 16.88 -0.50 16.32
N SER A 56 16.22 -1.32 15.49
CA SER A 56 16.26 -2.79 15.61
C SER A 56 17.40 -3.38 14.78
N SER A 57 17.73 -4.67 14.98
CA SER A 57 18.80 -5.34 14.24
C SER A 57 18.48 -6.81 13.93
N GLY A 58 19.25 -7.42 13.02
CA GLY A 58 19.07 -8.83 12.65
C GLY A 58 17.69 -9.13 12.04
N VAL A 59 17.12 -10.28 12.40
CA VAL A 59 15.80 -10.74 11.91
C VAL A 59 14.65 -9.86 12.45
N GLU A 60 14.81 -9.32 13.65
CA GLU A 60 13.83 -8.45 14.28
C GLU A 60 13.61 -7.17 13.46
N ALA A 61 14.69 -6.60 12.91
CA ALA A 61 14.60 -5.45 12.00
C ALA A 61 13.70 -5.76 10.79
N THR A 62 13.88 -6.91 10.14
CA THR A 62 13.04 -7.32 9.01
C THR A 62 11.57 -7.43 9.42
N LEU A 63 11.28 -8.04 10.58
CA LEU A 63 9.91 -8.18 11.07
C LEU A 63 9.27 -6.83 11.39
N LEU A 64 9.98 -5.95 12.10
CA LEU A 64 9.44 -4.64 12.45
C LEU A 64 9.26 -3.74 11.23
N GLY A 65 10.16 -3.80 10.25
CA GLY A 65 9.99 -3.10 8.97
C GLY A 65 8.77 -3.61 8.21
N MET A 66 8.55 -4.92 8.19
CA MET A 66 7.37 -5.54 7.57
C MET A 66 6.07 -5.09 8.25
N VAL A 67 6.00 -5.14 9.59
CA VAL A 67 4.84 -4.70 10.37
C VAL A 67 4.57 -3.21 10.15
N SER A 68 5.61 -2.38 10.15
CA SER A 68 5.51 -0.93 9.90
C SER A 68 4.95 -0.63 8.51
N HIS A 69 5.39 -1.39 7.50
CA HIS A 69 4.86 -1.27 6.14
C HIS A 69 3.39 -1.70 6.06
N MET A 70 3.01 -2.81 6.70
CA MET A 70 1.60 -3.25 6.73
C MET A 70 0.69 -2.26 7.46
N LEU A 71 1.16 -1.69 8.58
CA LEU A 71 0.44 -0.65 9.29
C LEU A 71 0.23 0.58 8.41
N THR A 72 1.27 1.03 7.71
CA THR A 72 1.19 2.15 6.77
C THR A 72 0.20 1.84 5.65
N ALA A 73 0.24 0.63 5.07
CA ALA A 73 -0.70 0.19 4.05
C ALA A 73 -2.17 0.23 4.52
N ALA A 74 -2.44 -0.19 5.76
CA ALA A 74 -3.74 -0.10 6.41
C ALA A 74 -4.19 1.36 6.63
N LEU A 75 -3.28 2.23 7.07
CA LEU A 75 -3.56 3.65 7.30
C LEU A 75 -3.89 4.38 5.99
N ILE A 76 -3.09 4.17 4.94
CA ILE A 76 -3.37 4.73 3.61
C ILE A 76 -4.71 4.22 3.08
N GLY A 77 -4.99 2.91 3.21
CA GLY A 77 -6.29 2.35 2.85
C GLY A 77 -7.44 3.00 3.61
N THR A 78 -7.26 3.25 4.91
CA THR A 78 -8.24 3.97 5.74
C THR A 78 -8.49 5.38 5.21
N VAL A 79 -7.43 6.13 4.92
CA VAL A 79 -7.50 7.49 4.37
C VAL A 79 -8.18 7.48 2.99
N PHE A 80 -7.87 6.50 2.14
CA PHE A 80 -8.54 6.31 0.86
C PHE A 80 -10.05 6.11 1.03
N GLY A 81 -10.45 5.25 1.98
CA GLY A 81 -11.85 5.01 2.33
C GLY A 81 -12.56 6.28 2.82
N LEU A 82 -11.94 7.03 3.72
CA LEU A 82 -12.45 8.31 4.20
C LEU A 82 -12.59 9.34 3.06
N GLY A 83 -11.56 9.46 2.22
CA GLY A 83 -11.53 10.36 1.07
C GLY A 83 -12.65 10.07 0.07
N SER A 84 -12.99 8.79 -0.13
CA SER A 84 -14.11 8.40 -0.99
C SER A 84 -15.46 8.95 -0.53
N ALA A 85 -15.61 9.27 0.76
CA ALA A 85 -16.86 9.79 1.34
C ALA A 85 -16.98 11.32 1.22
N MET A 86 -15.88 12.04 0.95
CA MET A 86 -15.84 13.50 1.08
C MET A 86 -16.58 14.24 -0.04
N HIS A 87 -16.63 13.67 -1.25
CA HIS A 87 -17.25 14.34 -2.40
C HIS A 87 -17.76 13.34 -3.44
N LYS A 88 -18.86 13.66 -4.14
CA LYS A 88 -19.48 12.80 -5.17
C LYS A 88 -18.51 12.36 -6.27
N ARG A 89 -17.52 13.20 -6.61
CA ARG A 89 -16.48 12.84 -7.58
C ARG A 89 -15.51 11.79 -7.06
N LEU A 90 -15.24 11.76 -5.75
CA LEU A 90 -14.35 10.80 -5.09
C LEU A 90 -15.05 9.50 -4.73
N ASP A 91 -16.39 9.48 -4.72
CA ASP A 91 -17.16 8.30 -4.36
C ASP A 91 -16.91 7.12 -5.31
N ILE A 92 -16.44 6.00 -4.76
CA ILE A 92 -16.08 4.81 -5.52
C ILE A 92 -17.30 3.92 -5.69
N THR A 93 -17.89 3.99 -6.89
CA THR A 93 -19.13 3.26 -7.23
C THR A 93 -18.90 2.07 -8.16
N SER A 94 -17.68 1.93 -8.70
CA SER A 94 -17.32 0.83 -9.57
C SER A 94 -15.88 0.38 -9.38
N ILE A 95 -15.62 -0.89 -9.71
CA ILE A 95 -14.27 -1.46 -9.68
C ILE A 95 -13.31 -0.66 -10.55
N LYS A 96 -13.72 -0.24 -11.75
CA LYS A 96 -12.90 0.58 -12.66
C LYS A 96 -12.51 1.92 -12.03
N LYS A 97 -13.48 2.61 -11.43
CA LYS A 97 -13.22 3.87 -10.72
C LYS A 97 -12.33 3.66 -9.50
N GLY A 98 -12.54 2.58 -8.77
CA GLY A 98 -11.69 2.15 -7.65
C GLY A 98 -10.25 1.92 -8.09
N ALA A 99 -10.02 1.16 -9.15
CA ALA A 99 -8.69 0.91 -9.71
C ALA A 99 -7.96 2.21 -10.11
N LEU A 100 -8.65 3.13 -10.80
CA LEU A 100 -8.05 4.40 -11.23
C LEU A 100 -7.70 5.32 -10.05
N ALA A 101 -8.63 5.47 -9.10
CA ALA A 101 -8.41 6.24 -7.89
C ALA A 101 -7.30 5.62 -7.02
N GLY A 102 -7.29 4.29 -6.96
CA GLY A 102 -6.27 3.50 -6.29
C GLY A 102 -4.89 3.70 -6.89
N ALA A 103 -4.73 3.54 -8.21
CA ALA A 103 -3.49 3.80 -8.93
C ALA A 103 -2.96 5.22 -8.67
N THR A 104 -3.86 6.21 -8.74
CA THR A 104 -3.53 7.60 -8.42
C THR A 104 -3.02 7.74 -6.97
N THR A 105 -3.67 7.07 -6.03
CA THR A 105 -3.25 7.05 -4.62
C THR A 105 -1.87 6.40 -4.46
N GLY A 106 -1.61 5.30 -5.16
CA GLY A 106 -0.30 4.64 -5.19
C GLY A 106 0.82 5.59 -5.65
N ILE A 107 0.59 6.32 -6.74
CA ILE A 107 1.53 7.34 -7.24
C ILE A 107 1.76 8.43 -6.19
N VAL A 108 0.68 8.93 -5.56
CA VAL A 108 0.80 9.94 -4.49
C VAL A 108 1.62 9.40 -3.32
N VAL A 109 1.39 8.16 -2.88
CA VAL A 109 2.15 7.54 -1.78
C VAL A 109 3.63 7.40 -2.15
N PHE A 110 3.93 7.02 -3.39
CA PHE A 110 5.31 6.92 -3.88
C PHE A 110 6.04 8.27 -3.76
N PHE A 111 5.44 9.35 -4.28
CA PHE A 111 6.07 10.67 -4.23
C PHE A 111 6.08 11.29 -2.82
N ALA A 112 5.02 11.12 -2.04
CA ALA A 112 4.86 11.77 -0.75
C ALA A 112 5.56 11.05 0.41
N PHE A 113 5.70 9.72 0.34
CA PHE A 113 6.31 8.92 1.40
C PHE A 113 7.56 8.19 0.92
N PHE A 114 7.45 7.39 -0.14
CA PHE A 114 8.56 6.52 -0.53
C PHE A 114 9.81 7.30 -0.94
N ILE A 115 9.69 8.32 -1.80
CA ILE A 115 10.85 9.12 -2.23
C ILE A 115 11.52 9.82 -1.04
N PRO A 116 10.81 10.60 -0.20
CA PRO A 116 11.44 11.26 0.95
C PRO A 116 12.12 10.27 1.90
N ILE A 117 11.45 9.15 2.23
CA ILE A 117 12.03 8.13 3.11
C ILE A 117 13.27 7.50 2.46
N SER A 118 13.20 7.21 1.16
CA SER A 118 14.31 6.59 0.44
C SER A 118 15.54 7.50 0.41
N VAL A 119 15.36 8.77 0.08
CA VAL A 119 16.46 9.73 -0.05
C VAL A 119 17.04 10.13 1.31
N PHE A 120 16.20 10.39 2.31
CA PHE A 120 16.65 10.96 3.59
C PHE A 120 16.93 9.93 4.68
N VAL A 121 16.45 8.69 4.54
CA VAL A 121 16.59 7.64 5.58
C VAL A 121 17.28 6.41 5.02
N ILE A 122 16.71 5.78 3.99
CA ILE A 122 17.19 4.49 3.48
C ILE A 122 18.59 4.64 2.85
N MET A 123 18.78 5.60 1.95
CA MET A 123 20.05 5.78 1.23
C MET A 123 21.22 6.09 2.18
N PRO A 124 21.09 6.98 3.18
CA PRO A 124 22.13 7.17 4.20
C PRO A 124 22.47 5.89 4.98
N ILE A 125 21.47 5.07 5.34
CA ILE A 125 21.71 3.81 6.05
C ILE A 125 22.51 2.84 5.18
N ILE A 126 22.16 2.69 3.90
CA ILE A 126 22.89 1.84 2.96
C ILE A 126 24.33 2.34 2.79
N GLN A 127 24.52 3.66 2.61
CA GLN A 127 25.84 4.28 2.42
C GLN A 127 26.73 4.18 3.68
N SER A 128 26.14 4.13 4.87
CA SER A 128 26.88 3.96 6.13
C SER A 128 27.53 2.57 6.29
N GLY A 129 27.13 1.60 5.47
CA GLY A 129 27.59 0.22 5.58
C GLY A 129 26.93 -0.56 6.73
N ALA A 130 25.85 -0.03 7.32
CA ALA A 130 25.09 -0.71 8.38
C ALA A 130 24.50 -2.06 7.94
N ILE A 131 24.44 -2.32 6.63
CA ILE A 131 23.99 -3.58 6.05
C ILE A 131 25.17 -4.30 5.39
N THR A 132 25.89 -5.05 6.22
CA THR A 132 27.05 -5.84 5.84
C THR A 132 26.70 -6.80 4.71
N GLY A 133 27.48 -6.79 3.63
CA GLY A 133 27.36 -7.73 2.50
C GLY A 133 26.31 -7.38 1.45
N GLU A 134 25.35 -6.49 1.73
CA GLU A 134 24.27 -6.14 0.79
C GLU A 134 24.40 -4.70 0.26
N SER A 135 25.09 -3.82 0.99
CA SER A 135 25.15 -2.38 0.66
C SER A 135 25.58 -2.10 -0.78
N GLN A 136 26.57 -2.82 -1.30
CA GLN A 136 27.06 -2.58 -2.67
C GLN A 136 26.07 -3.03 -3.75
N ILE A 137 25.34 -4.12 -3.50
CA ILE A 137 24.31 -4.62 -4.41
C ILE A 137 23.15 -3.62 -4.45
N LEU A 138 22.72 -3.12 -3.29
CA LEU A 138 21.63 -2.16 -3.18
C LEU A 138 21.99 -0.81 -3.83
N LEU A 139 23.22 -0.32 -3.65
CA LEU A 139 23.69 0.90 -4.30
C LEU A 139 23.79 0.74 -5.82
N ALA A 140 24.33 -0.39 -6.29
CA ALA A 140 24.47 -0.69 -7.71
C ALA A 140 23.12 -0.83 -8.45
N ASN A 141 22.06 -1.21 -7.73
CA ASN A 141 20.71 -1.36 -8.28
C ASN A 141 19.74 -0.24 -7.84
N SER A 142 20.25 0.89 -7.35
CA SER A 142 19.41 1.97 -6.79
C SER A 142 18.38 2.52 -7.79
N ASP A 143 18.76 2.69 -9.07
CA ASP A 143 17.82 3.11 -10.12
C ASP A 143 16.72 2.08 -10.37
N LEU A 144 17.07 0.79 -10.37
CA LEU A 144 16.13 -0.32 -10.53
C LEU A 144 15.17 -0.39 -9.33
N ILE A 145 15.68 -0.25 -8.11
CA ILE A 145 14.86 -0.19 -6.88
C ILE A 145 13.88 0.98 -6.96
N MET A 146 14.30 2.14 -7.45
CA MET A 146 13.44 3.32 -7.56
C MET A 146 12.29 3.10 -8.55
N ILE A 147 12.57 2.61 -9.76
CA ILE A 147 11.54 2.38 -10.78
C ILE A 147 10.61 1.21 -10.40
N SER A 148 11.16 0.10 -9.91
CA SER A 148 10.35 -1.03 -9.45
C SER A 148 9.50 -0.65 -8.23
N SER A 149 9.99 0.24 -7.35
CA SER A 149 9.16 0.76 -6.26
C SER A 149 7.97 1.56 -6.78
N LEU A 150 8.13 2.41 -7.79
CA LEU A 150 7.01 3.12 -8.41
C LEU A 150 5.97 2.14 -8.94
N GLU A 151 6.41 1.10 -9.66
CA GLU A 151 5.53 0.05 -10.18
C GLU A 151 4.78 -0.66 -9.06
N LEU A 152 5.48 -1.05 -7.99
CA LEU A 152 4.87 -1.70 -6.83
C LEU A 152 3.84 -0.82 -6.11
N HIS A 153 4.11 0.48 -5.98
CA HIS A 153 3.16 1.42 -5.40
C HIS A 153 1.91 1.59 -6.26
N VAL A 154 2.04 1.59 -7.59
CA VAL A 154 0.92 1.58 -8.52
C VAL A 154 0.10 0.28 -8.36
N VAL A 155 0.77 -0.88 -8.29
CA VAL A 155 0.12 -2.19 -8.06
C VAL A 155 -0.63 -2.20 -6.74
N TYR A 156 -0.02 -1.75 -5.65
CA TYR A 156 -0.67 -1.57 -4.35
C TYR A 156 -1.95 -0.74 -4.47
N GLY A 157 -1.83 0.43 -5.10
CA GLY A 157 -2.94 1.33 -5.28
C GLY A 157 -4.08 0.68 -6.04
N ILE A 158 -3.79 0.02 -7.17
CA ILE A 158 -4.78 -0.68 -7.99
C ILE A 158 -5.47 -1.78 -7.18
N VAL A 159 -4.71 -2.65 -6.50
CA VAL A 159 -5.26 -3.75 -5.71
C VAL A 159 -6.16 -3.20 -4.60
N MET A 160 -5.68 -2.25 -3.80
CA MET A 160 -6.48 -1.58 -2.78
C MET A 160 -7.77 -0.99 -3.37
N GLY A 161 -7.67 -0.24 -4.46
CA GLY A 161 -8.80 0.41 -5.11
C GLY A 161 -9.83 -0.57 -5.68
N VAL A 162 -9.37 -1.68 -6.26
CA VAL A 162 -10.23 -2.77 -6.76
C VAL A 162 -10.98 -3.43 -5.62
N PHE A 163 -10.29 -3.85 -4.56
CA PHE A 163 -10.94 -4.50 -3.41
C PHE A 163 -11.90 -3.57 -2.67
N PHE A 164 -11.54 -2.28 -2.55
CA PHE A 164 -12.46 -1.26 -2.04
C PHE A 164 -13.71 -1.16 -2.92
N GLY A 165 -13.55 -1.06 -4.26
CA GLY A 165 -14.66 -0.99 -5.20
C GLY A 165 -15.56 -2.21 -5.18
N ILE A 166 -15.00 -3.42 -5.06
CA ILE A 166 -15.76 -4.67 -4.90
C ILE A 166 -16.60 -4.60 -3.61
N ALA A 167 -15.98 -4.25 -2.48
CA ALA A 167 -16.67 -4.17 -1.21
C ALA A 167 -17.81 -3.13 -1.23
N MET A 168 -17.61 -1.99 -1.88
CA MET A 168 -18.66 -0.98 -2.06
C MET A 168 -19.82 -1.51 -2.90
N GLN A 169 -19.56 -2.24 -3.99
CA GLN A 169 -20.61 -2.84 -4.81
C GLN A 169 -21.38 -3.96 -4.09
N VAL A 170 -20.70 -4.80 -3.31
CA VAL A 170 -21.34 -5.85 -2.51
C VAL A 170 -22.27 -5.23 -1.47
N ASN A 171 -21.81 -4.24 -0.72
CA ASN A 171 -22.64 -3.56 0.27
C ASN A 171 -23.89 -2.89 -0.35
N ALA A 172 -23.75 -2.30 -1.54
CA ALA A 172 -24.88 -1.71 -2.26
C ALA A 172 -25.92 -2.78 -2.67
N LYS A 173 -25.48 -3.96 -3.12
CA LYS A 173 -26.36 -5.07 -3.51
C LYS A 173 -27.07 -5.70 -2.31
N THR A 174 -26.36 -5.98 -1.22
CA THR A 174 -26.94 -6.62 -0.03
C THR A 174 -28.09 -5.80 0.55
N LYS A 175 -27.96 -4.47 0.61
CA LYS A 175 -29.05 -3.59 1.05
C LYS A 175 -30.28 -3.64 0.14
N PHE A 176 -30.08 -3.75 -1.17
CA PHE A 176 -31.18 -3.84 -2.13
C PHE A 176 -32.00 -5.12 -1.92
N THR A 177 -31.35 -6.26 -1.66
CA THR A 177 -32.04 -7.52 -1.37
C THR A 177 -32.87 -7.43 -0.08
N VAL A 178 -32.29 -6.92 1.01
CA VAL A 178 -33.00 -6.79 2.30
C VAL A 178 -34.21 -5.86 2.20
N SER A 179 -34.11 -4.76 1.43
CA SER A 179 -35.24 -3.85 1.20
C SER A 179 -36.34 -4.44 0.33
N ALA A 180 -36.06 -5.46 -0.48
CA ALA A 180 -37.07 -6.11 -1.34
C ALA A 180 -37.84 -7.21 -0.59
N GLU A 181 -37.33 -7.66 0.56
CA GLU A 181 -37.92 -8.70 1.40
C GLU A 181 -38.71 -8.16 2.60
N ALA A 182 -38.74 -6.83 2.78
CA ALA A 182 -39.44 -6.12 3.86
C ALA A 182 -40.70 -5.40 3.34
#